data_AF-A0A2N1PEG2-F1
#
_entry.id   AF-A0A2N1PEG2-F1
#
_cell.length_a   1.000
_cell.length_b   1.000
_cell.length_c   1.000
_cell.angle_alpha   90.00
_cell.angle_beta   90.00
_cell.angle_gamma   90.00
#
_symmetry.space_group_name_H-M   'P 1'
#
loop_
_entity.id
_entity.type
_entity.pdbx_description
1 polymer ?
#
loop_
_entity_poly.entity_id
_entity_poly.type
_entity_poly.pdbx_seq_one_letter_code
_entity_poly.pdbx_strand_id
1 'polypeptide(L)'
;MRKIAVLPLDERPCNYQFNRLLVGGMPYEVLSPNLDILGDKKQKGNLEAIQAWLLEVAPQVEGMVIAVDTLVYGGIVPSRLHMDVTQTLIERLMVLKHIKQLYPTIKLFAYNLIMRNPKYSSAEEEPDYYEYCGREIHLYGVYEHKLSLNQLTTDEAKHFETIKKTIDQASLDDYLMRRKKNIEVNLAFLELIKDATIDFGIVPQDDSSPYGLTAIDQKIMRKAIRDLNIELTCYMYPGADEVTNTLLARLVNHYEHKKPKFYIHYASITGGMQIPLYEDRLLNETVKYQILATGGIIVSSIQEADLLLLINVPSGHMKEANHQDEAALEYDAFRNLIEYVELADYGIQLGKKVIIADVAYANGGDLALLKLLKQKGLLMRISAYAGWNTSSNTLGTCIPQG
;
A
#
# COMPACT_ATOMS: atom_id res chain seq x y z
N MET A 1 -10.15 -23.12 15.66
CA MET A 1 -9.37 -21.93 15.31
C MET A 1 -9.19 -21.97 13.81
N ARG A 2 -9.59 -20.91 13.09
CA ARG A 2 -9.53 -20.85 11.62
C ARG A 2 -8.11 -20.46 11.20
N LYS A 3 -7.54 -21.19 10.24
CA LYS A 3 -6.17 -20.97 9.77
C LYS A 3 -6.17 -20.22 8.45
N ILE A 4 -5.31 -19.19 8.36
CA ILE A 4 -5.09 -18.39 7.15
C ILE A 4 -3.60 -18.44 6.82
N ALA A 5 -3.25 -18.76 5.58
CA ALA A 5 -1.88 -18.64 5.12
C ALA A 5 -1.60 -17.21 4.64
N VAL A 6 -0.44 -16.67 5.00
CA VAL A 6 0.02 -15.36 4.53
C VAL A 6 1.41 -15.52 3.94
N LEU A 7 1.54 -15.21 2.65
CA LEU A 7 2.83 -14.96 2.03
C LEU A 7 3.06 -13.43 2.07
N PRO A 8 3.92 -12.94 2.99
CA PRO A 8 4.13 -11.51 3.21
C PRO A 8 4.94 -10.90 2.07
N LEU A 9 4.92 -9.57 1.97
CA LEU A 9 5.65 -8.81 0.94
C LEU A 9 7.17 -8.98 1.01
N ASP A 10 7.68 -9.11 2.23
CA ASP A 10 9.09 -9.30 2.55
C ASP A 10 9.24 -9.67 4.04
N GLU A 11 10.47 -9.71 4.51
CA GLU A 11 10.89 -10.09 5.85
C GLU A 11 10.66 -9.02 6.93
N ARG A 12 10.35 -7.77 6.54
CA ARG A 12 10.32 -6.64 7.48
C ARG A 12 9.15 -6.80 8.46
N PRO A 13 9.27 -6.31 9.72
CA PRO A 13 8.24 -6.48 10.74
C PRO A 13 6.84 -6.02 10.33
N CYS A 14 6.71 -4.94 9.56
CA CYS A 14 5.44 -4.43 9.05
C CYS A 14 4.73 -5.41 8.12
N ASN A 15 5.50 -6.20 7.35
CA ASN A 15 4.98 -7.17 6.40
C ASN A 15 4.87 -8.58 6.99
N TYR A 16 5.70 -8.95 7.96
CA TYR A 16 5.74 -10.30 8.52
C TYR A 16 5.07 -10.42 9.90
N GLN A 17 5.45 -9.55 10.85
CA GLN A 17 5.01 -9.66 12.25
C GLN A 17 3.63 -9.07 12.48
N PHE A 18 3.32 -7.93 11.85
CA PHE A 18 2.05 -7.22 12.07
C PHE A 18 0.84 -8.11 11.74
N ASN A 19 0.94 -8.95 10.71
CA ASN A 19 -0.12 -9.88 10.31
C ASN A 19 -0.55 -10.82 11.45
N ARG A 20 0.43 -11.32 12.23
CA ARG A 20 0.17 -12.22 13.37
C ARG A 20 -0.37 -11.45 14.57
N LEU A 21 0.15 -10.24 14.82
CA LEU A 21 -0.34 -9.37 15.88
C LEU A 21 -1.79 -8.93 15.62
N LEU A 22 -2.14 -8.71 14.36
CA LEU A 22 -3.47 -8.26 13.93
C LEU A 22 -4.57 -9.25 14.33
N VAL A 23 -4.30 -10.55 14.27
CA VAL A 23 -5.25 -11.60 14.68
C VAL A 23 -5.10 -12.03 16.14
N GLY A 24 -4.20 -11.39 16.89
CA GLY A 24 -3.91 -11.72 18.28
C GLY A 24 -5.16 -11.64 19.16
N GLY A 25 -5.49 -12.73 19.86
CA GLY A 25 -6.68 -12.80 20.72
C GLY A 25 -7.99 -13.07 19.97
N MET A 26 -7.95 -13.24 18.64
CA MET A 26 -9.08 -13.67 17.82
C MET A 26 -9.03 -15.20 17.59
N PRO A 27 -10.14 -15.86 17.17
CA PRO A 27 -10.14 -17.31 16.88
C PRO A 27 -9.47 -17.67 15.55
N TYR A 28 -8.41 -16.95 15.18
CA TYR A 28 -7.66 -17.06 13.93
C TYR A 28 -6.18 -17.35 14.20
N GLU A 29 -5.56 -18.09 13.29
CA GLU A 29 -4.12 -18.37 13.28
C GLU A 29 -3.56 -18.01 11.90
N VAL A 30 -2.48 -17.22 11.89
CA VAL A 30 -1.75 -16.87 10.66
C VAL A 30 -0.54 -17.77 10.52
N LEU A 31 -0.54 -18.59 9.46
CA LEU A 31 0.60 -19.38 9.03
C LEU A 31 1.41 -18.57 8.01
N SER A 32 2.72 -18.45 8.20
CA SER A 32 3.62 -17.77 7.26
C SER A 32 4.85 -18.65 7.04
N PRO A 33 5.55 -18.53 5.90
CA PRO A 33 6.78 -19.27 5.68
C PRO A 33 7.83 -18.87 6.73
N ASN A 34 8.82 -19.74 6.96
CA ASN A 34 9.96 -19.38 7.78
C ASN A 34 10.76 -18.22 7.13
N LEU A 35 11.38 -17.39 7.95
CA LEU A 35 12.14 -16.22 7.47
C LEU A 35 13.33 -16.60 6.58
N ASP A 36 13.91 -17.80 6.76
CA ASP A 36 15.09 -18.27 6.02
C ASP A 36 14.82 -18.55 4.54
N ILE A 37 13.56 -18.68 4.13
CA ILE A 37 13.18 -18.82 2.72
C ILE A 37 12.70 -17.51 2.09
N LEU A 38 12.47 -16.46 2.89
CA LEU A 38 12.13 -15.12 2.41
C LEU A 38 13.39 -14.36 1.99
N GLY A 39 13.19 -13.23 1.30
CA GLY A 39 14.28 -12.33 0.94
C GLY A 39 14.87 -11.61 2.15
N ASP A 40 15.98 -10.91 1.90
CA ASP A 40 16.58 -9.93 2.82
C ASP A 40 17.05 -8.74 2.00
N LYS A 41 16.24 -7.67 1.99
CA LYS A 41 16.42 -6.51 1.10
C LYS A 41 16.71 -6.95 -0.35
N LYS A 42 17.91 -6.67 -0.87
CA LYS A 42 18.32 -7.01 -2.24
C LYS A 42 18.51 -8.51 -2.48
N GLN A 43 18.68 -9.31 -1.43
CA GLN A 43 18.78 -10.76 -1.56
C GLN A 43 17.39 -11.35 -1.80
N LYS A 44 17.23 -12.04 -2.94
CA LYS A 44 15.96 -12.71 -3.26
C LYS A 44 15.73 -13.92 -2.36
N GLY A 45 14.48 -14.14 -1.98
CA GLY A 45 14.05 -15.36 -1.29
C GLY A 45 14.22 -16.63 -2.14
N ASN A 46 14.12 -17.78 -1.50
CA ASN A 46 14.18 -19.08 -2.16
C ASN A 46 12.83 -19.39 -2.81
N LEU A 47 12.71 -19.04 -4.10
CA LEU A 47 11.48 -19.18 -4.89
C LEU A 47 10.92 -20.60 -4.93
N GLU A 48 11.79 -21.61 -5.04
CA GLU A 48 11.37 -23.02 -5.07
C GLU A 48 10.78 -23.44 -3.71
N ALA A 49 11.42 -23.03 -2.61
CA ALA A 49 10.92 -23.29 -1.27
C ALA A 49 9.63 -22.50 -0.96
N ILE A 50 9.50 -21.26 -1.43
CA ILE A 50 8.27 -20.46 -1.30
C ILE A 50 7.12 -21.16 -2.02
N GLN A 51 7.35 -21.62 -3.25
CA GLN A 51 6.34 -22.36 -4.02
C GLN A 51 5.95 -23.68 -3.33
N ALA A 52 6.94 -24.43 -2.84
CA ALA A 52 6.70 -25.67 -2.10
C ALA A 52 5.88 -25.43 -0.82
N TRP A 53 6.23 -24.38 -0.06
CA TRP A 53 5.51 -24.00 1.15
C TRP A 53 4.04 -23.68 0.87
N LEU A 54 3.73 -22.94 -0.22
CA LEU A 54 2.36 -22.63 -0.60
C LEU A 54 1.52 -23.89 -0.88
N LEU A 55 2.12 -24.88 -1.56
CA LEU A 55 1.45 -26.14 -1.87
C LEU A 55 1.23 -27.00 -0.61
N GLU A 56 2.20 -27.00 0.31
CA GLU A 56 2.11 -27.74 1.57
C GLU A 56 1.10 -27.13 2.55
N VAL A 57 1.01 -25.80 2.61
CA VAL A 57 0.12 -25.09 3.56
C VAL A 57 -1.33 -25.04 3.06
N ALA A 58 -1.55 -25.05 1.74
CA ALA A 58 -2.89 -24.96 1.13
C ALA A 58 -3.95 -25.92 1.71
N PRO A 59 -3.69 -27.24 1.90
CA PRO A 59 -4.68 -28.14 2.50
C PRO A 59 -5.00 -27.87 3.98
N GLN A 60 -4.22 -27.01 4.66
CA GLN A 60 -4.31 -26.76 6.10
C GLN A 60 -5.06 -25.48 6.44
N VAL A 61 -5.45 -24.68 5.44
CA VAL A 61 -6.02 -23.34 5.62
C VAL A 61 -7.32 -23.18 4.86
N GLU A 62 -8.16 -22.26 5.32
CA GLU A 62 -9.43 -21.93 4.66
C GLU A 62 -9.27 -20.74 3.69
N GLY A 63 -8.22 -19.96 3.86
CA GLY A 63 -7.91 -18.82 3.01
C GLY A 63 -6.44 -18.43 3.00
N MET A 64 -6.06 -17.64 2.00
CA MET A 64 -4.70 -17.20 1.74
C MET A 64 -4.67 -15.70 1.40
N VAL A 65 -3.66 -15.00 1.90
CA VAL A 65 -3.30 -13.63 1.49
C VAL A 65 -1.89 -13.68 0.91
N ILE A 66 -1.75 -13.35 -0.37
CA ILE A 66 -0.50 -13.55 -1.12
C ILE A 66 0.03 -12.25 -1.69
N ALA A 67 1.25 -11.86 -1.27
CA ALA A 67 2.07 -10.91 -1.99
C ALA A 67 2.68 -11.58 -3.23
N VAL A 68 2.24 -11.17 -4.42
CA VAL A 68 2.72 -11.73 -5.68
C VAL A 68 4.18 -11.40 -5.91
N ASP A 69 4.65 -10.23 -5.47
CA ASP A 69 6.05 -9.83 -5.57
C ASP A 69 6.99 -10.87 -4.91
N THR A 70 6.62 -11.36 -3.73
CA THR A 70 7.36 -12.42 -3.02
C THR A 70 7.32 -13.74 -3.77
N LEU A 71 6.15 -14.12 -4.28
CA LEU A 71 5.97 -15.36 -5.03
C LEU A 71 6.78 -15.39 -6.32
N VAL A 72 6.78 -14.28 -7.06
CA VAL A 72 7.30 -14.23 -8.43
C VAL A 72 8.78 -13.84 -8.46
N TYR A 73 9.20 -12.94 -7.56
CA TYR A 73 10.55 -12.36 -7.56
C TYR A 73 11.37 -12.68 -6.31
N GLY A 74 10.74 -13.15 -5.24
CA GLY A 74 11.39 -13.42 -3.96
C GLY A 74 11.44 -12.22 -3.02
N GLY A 75 10.67 -11.17 -3.30
CA GLY A 75 10.46 -10.00 -2.44
C GLY A 75 10.22 -8.72 -3.26
N ILE A 76 9.80 -7.64 -2.59
CA ILE A 76 9.57 -6.32 -3.20
C ILE A 76 10.81 -5.67 -3.81
N VAL A 77 11.95 -5.71 -3.12
CA VAL A 77 13.21 -5.18 -3.66
C VAL A 77 13.73 -6.07 -4.81
N PRO A 78 13.77 -7.41 -4.68
CA PRO A 78 14.09 -8.31 -5.78
C PRO A 78 13.24 -8.13 -7.05
N SER A 79 11.98 -7.70 -6.93
CA SER A 79 11.10 -7.43 -8.08
C SER A 79 11.61 -6.30 -8.99
N ARG A 80 12.57 -5.52 -8.51
CA ARG A 80 13.23 -4.43 -9.25
C ARG A 80 14.60 -4.83 -9.78
N LEU A 81 15.19 -5.94 -9.31
CA LEU A 81 16.59 -6.29 -9.57
C LEU A 81 16.77 -7.54 -10.46
N HIS A 82 15.72 -8.34 -10.64
CA HIS A 82 15.78 -9.60 -11.38
C HIS A 82 16.12 -9.42 -12.88
N MET A 83 16.60 -10.49 -13.51
CA MET A 83 16.86 -10.58 -14.96
C MET A 83 15.98 -11.62 -15.66
N ASP A 84 15.11 -12.31 -14.92
CA ASP A 84 14.24 -13.36 -15.43
C ASP A 84 13.38 -12.88 -16.62
N VAL A 85 13.08 -13.80 -17.53
CA VAL A 85 12.17 -13.56 -18.67
C VAL A 85 10.72 -13.62 -18.21
N THR A 86 9.84 -12.84 -18.84
CA THR A 86 8.42 -12.73 -18.45
C THR A 86 7.73 -14.09 -18.34
N GLN A 87 8.02 -15.01 -19.25
CA GLN A 87 7.43 -16.35 -19.25
C GLN A 87 7.65 -17.08 -17.92
N THR A 88 8.87 -17.05 -17.39
CA THR A 88 9.23 -17.66 -16.09
C THR A 88 8.50 -16.99 -14.93
N LEU A 89 8.33 -15.67 -14.98
CA LEU A 89 7.60 -14.92 -13.95
C LEU A 89 6.12 -15.33 -13.91
N ILE A 90 5.49 -15.43 -15.08
CA ILE A 90 4.10 -15.86 -15.24
C ILE A 90 3.93 -17.32 -14.80
N GLU A 91 4.87 -18.20 -15.14
CA GLU A 91 4.84 -19.61 -14.71
C GLU A 91 4.84 -19.76 -13.18
N ARG A 92 5.65 -18.97 -12.46
CA ARG A 92 5.63 -18.96 -10.98
C ARG A 92 4.27 -18.53 -10.44
N LEU A 93 3.67 -17.50 -11.04
CA LEU A 93 2.34 -17.02 -10.65
C LEU A 93 1.25 -18.10 -10.82
N MET A 94 1.40 -19.02 -11.79
CA MET A 94 0.40 -20.07 -12.05
C MET A 94 0.25 -21.09 -10.92
N VAL A 95 1.12 -21.12 -9.91
CA VAL A 95 0.90 -21.94 -8.71
C VAL A 95 -0.42 -21.59 -8.02
N LEU A 96 -0.85 -20.33 -8.05
CA LEU A 96 -2.13 -19.91 -7.45
C LEU A 96 -3.32 -20.57 -8.13
N LYS A 97 -3.26 -20.70 -9.46
CA LYS A 97 -4.27 -21.41 -10.26
C LYS A 97 -4.29 -22.90 -9.93
N HIS A 98 -3.12 -23.51 -9.77
CA HIS A 98 -3.02 -24.90 -9.36
C HIS A 98 -3.62 -25.14 -7.97
N ILE A 99 -3.32 -24.28 -6.99
CA ILE A 99 -3.88 -24.34 -5.63
C ILE A 99 -5.41 -24.22 -5.68
N LYS A 100 -5.95 -23.25 -6.42
CA LYS A 100 -7.42 -23.08 -6.54
C LYS A 100 -8.09 -24.30 -7.18
N GLN A 101 -7.46 -24.95 -8.16
CA GLN A 101 -7.99 -26.16 -8.78
C GLN A 101 -8.02 -27.35 -7.81
N LEU A 102 -6.99 -27.52 -6.99
CA LEU A 102 -6.93 -28.58 -5.98
C LEU A 102 -7.88 -28.33 -4.81
N TYR A 103 -8.04 -27.06 -4.42
CA TYR A 103 -8.86 -26.64 -3.29
C TYR A 103 -9.86 -25.55 -3.69
N PRO A 104 -10.93 -25.87 -4.45
CA PRO A 104 -11.84 -24.87 -5.02
C PRO A 104 -12.53 -23.95 -3.99
N THR A 105 -12.65 -24.40 -2.74
CA THR A 105 -13.30 -23.67 -1.66
C THR A 105 -12.38 -22.67 -0.95
N ILE A 106 -11.05 -22.74 -1.17
CA ILE A 106 -10.09 -21.84 -0.53
C ILE A 106 -10.38 -20.39 -0.97
N LYS A 107 -10.37 -19.45 -0.03
CA LYS A 107 -10.47 -18.02 -0.34
C LYS A 107 -9.10 -17.44 -0.57
N LEU A 108 -8.84 -16.96 -1.78
CA LEU A 108 -7.51 -16.52 -2.19
C LEU A 108 -7.56 -15.03 -2.51
N PHE A 109 -6.96 -14.22 -1.62
CA PHE A 109 -6.74 -12.80 -1.84
C PHE A 109 -5.27 -12.56 -2.15
N ALA A 110 -4.98 -11.62 -3.03
CA ALA A 110 -3.61 -11.36 -3.44
C ALA A 110 -3.40 -9.91 -3.89
N TYR A 111 -2.15 -9.51 -3.99
CA TYR A 111 -1.79 -8.20 -4.52
C TYR A 111 -0.43 -8.24 -5.22
N ASN A 112 -0.26 -7.34 -6.19
CA ASN A 112 0.98 -7.21 -6.95
C ASN A 112 1.26 -5.73 -7.22
N LEU A 113 2.46 -5.26 -6.88
CA LEU A 113 2.77 -3.84 -6.93
C LEU A 113 2.99 -3.36 -8.37
N ILE A 114 2.59 -2.11 -8.63
CA ILE A 114 3.22 -1.31 -9.69
C ILE A 114 4.62 -0.93 -9.19
N MET A 115 5.64 -1.22 -9.99
CA MET A 115 7.02 -0.86 -9.67
C MET A 115 7.13 0.65 -9.35
N ARG A 116 7.79 1.03 -8.26
CA ARG A 116 7.98 2.44 -7.90
C ARG A 116 8.88 3.21 -8.88
N ASN A 117 8.94 4.54 -8.77
CA ASN A 117 9.90 5.39 -9.47
C ASN A 117 10.32 6.60 -8.62
N PRO A 118 11.27 6.40 -7.68
CA PRO A 118 11.64 7.42 -6.70
C PRO A 118 12.25 8.66 -7.35
N LYS A 119 11.95 9.82 -6.78
CA LYS A 119 12.45 11.14 -7.23
C LYS A 119 13.95 11.36 -7.00
N TYR A 120 14.55 10.57 -6.11
CA TYR A 120 15.94 10.70 -5.68
C TYR A 120 16.82 9.65 -6.34
N SER A 121 18.13 9.87 -6.34
CA SER A 121 19.11 8.88 -6.81
C SER A 121 19.68 8.13 -5.61
N SER A 122 19.40 6.83 -5.53
CA SER A 122 19.90 5.92 -4.50
C SER A 122 19.88 4.49 -5.04
N ALA A 123 20.90 3.71 -4.70
CA ALA A 123 20.95 2.28 -4.97
C ALA A 123 20.61 1.43 -3.73
N GLU A 124 19.93 1.98 -2.71
CA GLU A 124 19.60 1.18 -1.52
C GLU A 124 18.66 0.00 -1.85
N GLU A 125 17.61 0.28 -2.63
CA GLU A 125 16.62 -0.72 -3.09
C GLU A 125 16.64 -0.91 -4.62
N GLU A 126 17.23 0.05 -5.34
CA GLU A 126 17.19 0.09 -6.80
C GLU A 126 18.44 -0.55 -7.41
N PRO A 127 18.45 -0.83 -8.73
CA PRO A 127 19.66 -1.23 -9.43
C PRO A 127 20.81 -0.24 -9.19
N ASP A 128 22.05 -0.73 -9.17
CA ASP A 128 23.20 0.08 -8.75
C ASP A 128 23.39 1.36 -9.57
N TYR A 129 23.02 1.35 -10.86
CA TYR A 129 23.07 2.54 -11.71
C TYR A 129 22.14 3.68 -11.24
N TYR A 130 21.08 3.36 -10.48
CA TYR A 130 20.07 4.33 -10.04
C TYR A 130 20.63 5.35 -9.05
N GLU A 131 21.73 5.02 -8.34
CA GLU A 131 22.49 5.98 -7.52
C GLU A 131 23.00 7.19 -8.34
N TYR A 132 23.27 7.00 -9.63
CA TYR A 132 23.89 8.02 -10.47
C TYR A 132 22.89 8.75 -11.38
N CYS A 133 21.77 8.10 -11.75
CA CYS A 133 20.82 8.63 -12.73
C CYS A 133 19.33 8.50 -12.34
N GLY A 134 19.02 8.14 -11.10
CA GLY A 134 17.65 7.91 -10.65
C GLY A 134 16.75 9.15 -10.82
N ARG A 135 17.24 10.33 -10.43
CA ARG A 135 16.57 11.62 -10.64
C ARG A 135 16.26 11.86 -12.12
N GLU A 136 17.21 11.60 -13.01
CA GLU A 136 17.06 11.83 -14.45
C GLU A 136 16.03 10.86 -15.06
N ILE A 137 16.03 9.59 -14.65
CA ILE A 137 15.00 8.60 -15.03
C ILE A 137 13.61 9.06 -14.55
N HIS A 138 13.50 9.52 -13.30
CA HIS A 138 12.24 10.04 -12.77
C HIS A 138 11.73 11.24 -13.56
N LEU A 139 12.60 12.22 -13.83
CA LEU A 139 12.25 13.42 -14.60
C LEU A 139 11.87 13.09 -16.04
N TYR A 140 12.58 12.13 -16.67
CA TYR A 140 12.21 11.61 -18.00
C TYR A 140 10.74 11.17 -18.01
N GLY A 141 10.35 10.33 -17.03
CA GLY A 141 8.98 9.84 -16.91
C GLY A 141 7.95 10.94 -16.64
N VAL A 142 8.28 11.92 -15.78
CA VAL A 142 7.39 13.05 -15.48
C VAL A 142 7.12 13.86 -16.74
N TYR A 143 8.17 14.19 -17.50
CA TYR A 143 8.04 15.00 -18.70
C TYR A 143 7.37 14.25 -19.85
N GLU A 144 7.68 12.97 -20.04
CA GLU A 144 6.98 12.11 -21.00
C GLU A 144 5.48 12.05 -20.68
N HIS A 145 5.14 11.85 -19.41
CA HIS A 145 3.74 11.79 -18.99
C HIS A 145 3.02 13.13 -19.21
N LYS A 146 3.62 14.26 -18.80
CA LYS A 146 3.05 15.60 -19.04
C LYS A 146 2.92 15.92 -20.52
N LEU A 147 3.88 15.50 -21.34
CA LEU A 147 3.81 15.64 -22.80
C LEU A 147 2.61 14.88 -23.37
N SER A 148 2.40 13.63 -22.95
CA SER A 148 1.25 12.82 -23.38
C SER A 148 -0.11 13.44 -23.02
N LEU A 149 -0.13 14.33 -22.02
CA LEU A 149 -1.31 15.04 -21.54
C LEU A 149 -1.46 16.45 -22.14
N ASN A 150 -0.55 16.91 -23.00
CA ASN A 150 -0.46 18.30 -23.45
C ASN A 150 -0.34 19.31 -22.30
N GLN A 151 0.37 18.94 -21.23
CA GLN A 151 0.57 19.74 -20.01
C GLN A 151 2.03 20.15 -19.78
N LEU A 152 2.91 19.86 -20.74
CA LEU A 152 4.32 20.21 -20.66
C LEU A 152 4.52 21.70 -20.94
N THR A 153 5.14 22.43 -20.01
CA THR A 153 5.46 23.85 -20.20
C THR A 153 6.68 24.03 -21.10
N THR A 154 6.88 25.25 -21.64
CA THR A 154 8.03 25.56 -22.50
C THR A 154 9.38 25.33 -21.81
N ASP A 155 9.50 25.66 -20.52
CA ASP A 155 10.75 25.48 -19.77
C ASP A 155 10.99 24.00 -19.43
N GLU A 156 9.93 23.26 -19.08
CA GLU A 156 10.02 21.80 -18.92
C GLU A 156 10.39 21.12 -20.25
N ALA A 157 9.87 21.59 -21.39
CA ALA A 157 10.23 21.04 -22.70
C ALA A 157 11.73 21.22 -23.00
N LYS A 158 12.29 22.41 -22.73
CA LYS A 158 13.74 22.65 -22.86
C LYS A 158 14.54 21.74 -21.93
N HIS A 159 14.11 21.61 -20.67
CA HIS A 159 14.79 20.75 -19.72
C HIS A 159 14.69 19.27 -20.10
N PHE A 160 13.54 18.83 -20.63
CA PHE A 160 13.36 17.47 -21.09
C PHE A 160 14.30 17.12 -22.25
N GLU A 161 14.51 18.05 -23.19
CA GLU A 161 15.51 17.88 -24.26
C GLU A 161 16.94 17.80 -23.72
N THR A 162 17.26 18.49 -22.62
CA THR A 162 18.54 18.29 -21.92
C THR A 162 18.62 16.90 -21.31
N ILE A 163 17.60 16.46 -20.57
CA ILE A 163 17.55 15.12 -19.95
C ILE A 163 17.75 14.03 -21.00
N LYS A 164 17.03 14.09 -22.13
CA LYS A 164 17.18 13.11 -23.22
C LYS A 164 18.60 13.02 -23.80
N LYS A 165 19.38 14.12 -23.74
CA LYS A 165 20.76 14.15 -24.24
C LYS A 165 21.78 13.68 -23.22
N THR A 166 21.49 13.82 -21.92
CA THR A 166 22.44 13.56 -20.84
C THR A 166 22.20 12.26 -20.10
N ILE A 167 20.98 11.72 -20.14
CA ILE A 167 20.63 10.47 -19.47
C ILE A 167 21.42 9.30 -20.05
N ASP A 168 21.91 8.42 -19.19
CA ASP A 168 22.51 7.17 -19.65
C ASP A 168 21.43 6.27 -20.26
N GLN A 169 21.49 6.10 -21.57
CA GLN A 169 20.43 5.39 -22.31
C GLN A 169 20.35 3.92 -21.90
N ALA A 170 21.47 3.28 -21.57
CA ALA A 170 21.48 1.89 -21.13
C ALA A 170 20.72 1.70 -19.81
N SER A 171 20.95 2.59 -18.84
CA SER A 171 20.24 2.61 -17.55
C SER A 171 18.74 2.91 -17.71
N LEU A 172 18.37 3.84 -18.59
CA LEU A 172 16.98 4.13 -18.90
C LEU A 172 16.28 2.92 -19.55
N ASP A 173 16.91 2.31 -20.56
CA ASP A 173 16.35 1.16 -21.29
C ASP A 173 16.17 -0.05 -20.36
N ASP A 174 17.14 -0.35 -19.50
CA ASP A 174 17.03 -1.42 -18.49
C ASP A 174 15.87 -1.13 -17.52
N TYR A 175 15.77 0.10 -17.03
CA TYR A 175 14.68 0.50 -16.12
C TYR A 175 13.31 0.32 -16.78
N LEU A 176 13.12 0.85 -17.99
CA LEU A 176 11.87 0.73 -18.73
C LEU A 176 11.55 -0.73 -19.09
N MET A 177 12.55 -1.56 -19.37
CA MET A 177 12.36 -3.00 -19.61
C MET A 177 11.84 -3.71 -18.35
N ARG A 178 12.41 -3.42 -17.17
CA ARG A 178 11.93 -3.98 -15.89
C ARG A 178 10.48 -3.61 -15.64
N ARG A 179 10.12 -2.33 -15.87
CA ARG A 179 8.74 -1.86 -15.75
C ARG A 179 7.80 -2.60 -16.68
N LYS A 180 8.20 -2.79 -17.94
CA LYS A 180 7.40 -3.55 -18.90
C LYS A 180 7.13 -4.98 -18.42
N LYS A 181 8.14 -5.67 -17.87
CA LYS A 181 7.96 -7.01 -17.27
C LYS A 181 7.00 -6.98 -16.07
N ASN A 182 7.14 -5.99 -15.18
CA ASN A 182 6.21 -5.81 -14.06
C ASN A 182 4.76 -5.58 -14.53
N ILE A 183 4.55 -4.83 -15.62
CA ILE A 183 3.23 -4.64 -16.23
C ILE A 183 2.69 -5.95 -16.80
N GLU A 184 3.50 -6.74 -17.50
CA GLU A 184 3.10 -8.04 -18.03
C GLU A 184 2.67 -9.01 -16.90
N VAL A 185 3.39 -9.02 -15.77
CA VAL A 185 3.00 -9.81 -14.59
C VAL A 185 1.72 -9.28 -13.95
N ASN A 186 1.55 -7.95 -13.84
CA ASN A 186 0.31 -7.37 -13.33
C ASN A 186 -0.89 -7.72 -14.22
N LEU A 187 -0.75 -7.69 -15.55
CA LEU A 187 -1.82 -8.11 -16.46
C LEU A 187 -2.18 -9.59 -16.28
N ALA A 188 -1.19 -10.47 -16.12
CA ALA A 188 -1.43 -11.88 -15.82
C ALA A 188 -2.13 -12.08 -14.45
N PHE A 189 -1.77 -11.28 -13.45
CA PHE A 189 -2.45 -11.24 -12.16
C PHE A 189 -3.92 -10.84 -12.28
N LEU A 190 -4.24 -9.81 -13.09
CA LEU A 190 -5.62 -9.41 -13.34
C LEU A 190 -6.46 -10.51 -14.04
N GLU A 191 -5.86 -11.29 -14.94
CA GLU A 191 -6.54 -12.42 -15.56
C GLU A 191 -6.91 -13.52 -14.55
N LEU A 192 -6.07 -13.74 -13.51
CA LEU A 192 -6.40 -14.66 -12.41
C LEU A 192 -7.53 -14.14 -11.50
N ILE A 193 -7.75 -12.82 -11.43
CA ILE A 193 -8.93 -12.26 -10.74
C ILE A 193 -10.17 -12.47 -11.60
N LYS A 194 -10.07 -12.19 -12.90
CA LYS A 194 -11.17 -12.36 -13.85
C LYS A 194 -11.68 -13.80 -13.94
N ASP A 195 -10.79 -14.79 -13.89
CA ASP A 195 -11.20 -16.21 -13.91
C ASP A 195 -11.58 -16.76 -12.52
N ALA A 196 -11.65 -15.89 -11.50
CA ALA A 196 -11.96 -16.21 -10.11
C ALA A 196 -10.97 -17.18 -9.43
N THR A 197 -9.76 -17.33 -9.96
CA THR A 197 -8.64 -17.95 -9.23
C THR A 197 -8.33 -17.14 -7.97
N ILE A 198 -8.26 -15.83 -8.11
CA ILE A 198 -8.10 -14.86 -7.04
C ILE A 198 -9.48 -14.24 -6.76
N ASP A 199 -10.01 -14.47 -5.55
CA ASP A 199 -11.33 -14.00 -5.15
C ASP A 199 -11.39 -12.46 -4.98
N PHE A 200 -10.27 -11.84 -4.61
CA PHE A 200 -10.14 -10.39 -4.50
C PHE A 200 -8.68 -9.96 -4.61
N GLY A 201 -8.42 -8.93 -5.43
CA GLY A 201 -7.08 -8.43 -5.71
C GLY A 201 -6.89 -6.95 -5.38
N ILE A 202 -5.64 -6.57 -5.12
CA ILE A 202 -5.23 -5.17 -5.06
C ILE A 202 -4.00 -4.97 -5.94
N VAL A 203 -3.99 -3.91 -6.74
CA VAL A 203 -2.80 -3.43 -7.46
C VAL A 203 -2.36 -2.14 -6.79
N PRO A 204 -1.51 -2.19 -5.74
CA PRO A 204 -1.11 -1.00 -5.03
C PRO A 204 0.05 -0.29 -5.75
N GLN A 205 0.35 0.94 -5.34
CA GLN A 205 1.40 1.77 -5.95
C GLN A 205 2.38 2.26 -4.89
N ASP A 206 3.61 1.78 -4.98
CA ASP A 206 4.70 2.18 -4.11
C ASP A 206 5.38 3.46 -4.63
N ASP A 207 5.72 4.37 -3.72
CA ASP A 207 6.22 5.74 -3.97
C ASP A 207 5.64 6.38 -5.25
N SER A 208 4.35 6.70 -5.17
CA SER A 208 3.59 7.21 -6.31
C SER A 208 3.64 8.74 -6.42
N SER A 209 3.27 9.25 -7.59
CA SER A 209 3.18 10.68 -7.87
C SER A 209 2.12 10.97 -8.93
N PRO A 210 1.53 12.19 -8.96
CA PRO A 210 0.51 12.54 -9.96
C PRO A 210 1.00 12.45 -11.41
N TYR A 211 2.31 12.58 -11.61
CA TYR A 211 2.97 12.42 -12.91
C TYR A 211 4.20 11.55 -12.79
N GLY A 212 4.55 10.81 -13.85
CA GLY A 212 5.73 9.94 -13.87
C GLY A 212 5.44 8.58 -14.50
N LEU A 213 6.44 7.70 -14.48
CA LEU A 213 6.31 6.34 -15.01
C LEU A 213 5.25 5.53 -14.26
N THR A 214 5.18 5.65 -12.93
CA THR A 214 4.13 5.01 -12.11
C THR A 214 2.74 5.45 -12.53
N ALA A 215 2.54 6.74 -12.85
CA ALA A 215 1.25 7.26 -13.31
C ALA A 215 0.86 6.78 -14.72
N ILE A 216 1.85 6.52 -15.59
CA ILE A 216 1.62 5.91 -16.90
C ILE A 216 1.14 4.46 -16.70
N ASP A 217 1.87 3.68 -15.91
CA ASP A 217 1.55 2.28 -15.62
C ASP A 217 0.18 2.13 -14.95
N GLN A 218 -0.13 3.06 -14.04
CA GLN A 218 -1.43 3.18 -13.42
C GLN A 218 -2.57 3.30 -14.46
N LYS A 219 -2.40 4.11 -15.51
CA LYS A 219 -3.41 4.27 -16.56
C LYS A 219 -3.63 2.96 -17.31
N ILE A 220 -2.56 2.21 -17.58
CA ILE A 220 -2.62 0.89 -18.21
C ILE A 220 -3.42 -0.06 -17.31
N MET A 221 -3.08 -0.14 -16.02
CA MET A 221 -3.77 -1.02 -15.06
C MET A 221 -5.24 -0.65 -14.87
N ARG A 222 -5.57 0.63 -14.70
CA ARG A 222 -6.98 1.07 -14.62
C ARG A 222 -7.76 0.71 -15.87
N LYS A 223 -7.14 0.81 -17.05
CA LYS A 223 -7.79 0.41 -18.30
C LYS A 223 -8.03 -1.09 -18.33
N ALA A 224 -7.03 -1.90 -17.99
CA ALA A 224 -7.15 -3.35 -17.95
C ALA A 224 -8.25 -3.81 -16.96
N ILE A 225 -8.29 -3.26 -15.74
CA ILE A 225 -9.32 -3.56 -14.74
C ILE A 225 -10.73 -3.32 -15.31
N ARG A 226 -10.94 -2.21 -16.03
CA ARG A 226 -12.23 -1.91 -16.68
C ARG A 226 -12.53 -2.84 -17.84
N ASP A 227 -11.56 -3.08 -18.72
CA ASP A 227 -11.75 -3.94 -19.89
C ASP A 227 -12.08 -5.40 -19.48
N LEU A 228 -11.57 -5.84 -18.34
CA LEU A 228 -11.84 -7.16 -17.74
C LEU A 228 -13.12 -7.20 -16.89
N ASN A 229 -13.77 -6.05 -16.62
CA ASN A 229 -14.97 -5.91 -15.77
C ASN A 229 -14.78 -6.43 -14.33
N ILE A 230 -13.64 -6.12 -13.71
CA ILE A 230 -13.27 -6.58 -12.36
C ILE A 230 -13.14 -5.43 -11.35
N GLU A 231 -13.74 -4.28 -11.60
CA GLU A 231 -13.63 -3.07 -10.75
C GLU A 231 -14.06 -3.30 -9.30
N LEU A 232 -14.99 -4.23 -9.06
CA LEU A 232 -15.51 -4.55 -7.72
C LEU A 232 -14.74 -5.70 -7.03
N THR A 233 -13.85 -6.37 -7.75
CA THR A 233 -13.01 -7.47 -7.24
C THR A 233 -11.51 -7.16 -7.31
N CYS A 234 -11.11 -6.05 -7.94
CA CYS A 234 -9.74 -5.56 -7.99
C CYS A 234 -9.68 -4.06 -7.69
N TYR A 235 -9.05 -3.67 -6.58
CA TYR A 235 -8.86 -2.25 -6.23
C TYR A 235 -7.44 -1.76 -6.54
N MET A 236 -7.29 -0.46 -6.70
CA MET A 236 -6.01 0.16 -7.04
C MET A 236 -5.85 1.53 -6.36
N TYR A 237 -4.95 1.59 -5.40
CA TYR A 237 -4.66 2.77 -4.56
C TYR A 237 -3.17 2.80 -4.20
N PRO A 238 -2.60 3.92 -3.73
CA PRO A 238 -1.19 3.94 -3.33
C PRO A 238 -0.97 3.12 -2.06
N GLY A 239 0.21 2.56 -1.88
CA GLY A 239 0.48 1.62 -0.79
C GLY A 239 1.46 0.53 -1.19
N ALA A 240 1.93 -0.20 -0.19
CA ALA A 240 2.81 -1.34 -0.37
C ALA A 240 2.73 -2.28 0.83
N ASP A 241 3.28 -1.84 1.97
CA ASP A 241 3.53 -2.69 3.14
C ASP A 241 2.24 -3.06 3.88
N GLU A 242 1.25 -2.17 3.83
CA GLU A 242 0.00 -2.31 4.57
C GLU A 242 -1.02 -3.24 3.92
N VAL A 243 -0.80 -3.58 2.64
CA VAL A 243 -1.80 -4.26 1.81
C VAL A 243 -2.10 -5.66 2.34
N THR A 244 -1.10 -6.35 2.89
CA THR A 244 -1.32 -7.66 3.54
C THR A 244 -2.26 -7.54 4.74
N ASN A 245 -2.05 -6.56 5.63
CA ASN A 245 -2.93 -6.33 6.78
C ASN A 245 -4.36 -5.98 6.33
N THR A 246 -4.47 -5.17 5.29
CA THR A 246 -5.75 -4.77 4.69
C THR A 246 -6.53 -5.98 4.14
N LEU A 247 -5.87 -6.85 3.38
CA LEU A 247 -6.49 -8.08 2.84
C LEU A 247 -6.78 -9.11 3.92
N LEU A 248 -5.95 -9.20 4.96
CA LEU A 248 -6.19 -10.08 6.09
C LEU A 248 -7.47 -9.65 6.86
N ALA A 249 -7.63 -8.36 7.15
CA ALA A 249 -8.85 -7.83 7.74
C ALA A 249 -10.08 -8.06 6.84
N ARG A 250 -9.94 -7.90 5.52
CA ARG A 250 -11.01 -8.24 4.56
C ARG A 250 -11.43 -9.70 4.68
N LEU A 251 -10.46 -10.60 4.73
CA LEU A 251 -10.70 -12.03 4.78
C LEU A 251 -11.38 -12.44 6.10
N VAL A 252 -10.92 -11.87 7.22
CA VAL A 252 -11.59 -12.04 8.53
C VAL A 252 -13.02 -11.49 8.48
N ASN A 253 -13.25 -10.28 7.97
CA ASN A 253 -14.59 -9.70 7.86
C ASN A 253 -15.51 -10.53 6.96
N HIS A 254 -14.98 -11.10 5.88
CA HIS A 254 -15.72 -12.03 5.02
C HIS A 254 -16.21 -13.25 5.80
N TYR A 255 -15.32 -13.85 6.59
CA TYR A 255 -15.59 -15.03 7.40
C TYR A 255 -16.53 -14.79 8.59
N GLU A 256 -16.45 -13.61 9.19
CA GLU A 256 -17.32 -13.17 10.28
C GLU A 256 -18.66 -12.61 9.78
N HIS A 257 -18.85 -12.50 8.46
CA HIS A 257 -20.00 -11.86 7.82
C HIS A 257 -20.22 -10.41 8.32
N LYS A 258 -19.13 -9.68 8.56
CA LYS A 258 -19.14 -8.30 9.07
C LYS A 258 -18.87 -7.30 7.96
N LYS A 259 -19.49 -6.13 8.11
CA LYS A 259 -19.26 -4.95 7.28
C LYS A 259 -19.05 -3.74 8.20
N PRO A 260 -17.83 -3.53 8.72
CA PRO A 260 -17.57 -2.49 9.71
C PRO A 260 -17.91 -1.10 9.18
N LYS A 261 -18.59 -0.28 10.00
CA LYS A 261 -19.02 1.08 9.63
C LYS A 261 -18.09 2.12 10.21
N PHE A 262 -17.51 2.94 9.35
CA PHE A 262 -16.55 3.99 9.72
C PHE A 262 -17.17 5.38 9.62
N TYR A 263 -17.02 6.17 10.69
CA TYR A 263 -17.15 7.63 10.64
C TYR A 263 -15.76 8.26 10.52
N ILE A 264 -15.59 9.20 9.60
CA ILE A 264 -14.29 9.83 9.33
C ILE A 264 -14.30 11.26 9.87
N HIS A 265 -13.24 11.64 10.58
CA HIS A 265 -12.97 13.02 10.99
C HIS A 265 -11.53 13.40 10.66
N TYR A 266 -11.32 14.62 10.17
CA TYR A 266 -9.99 15.15 9.85
C TYR A 266 -9.61 16.26 10.84
N ALA A 267 -8.34 16.30 11.25
CA ALA A 267 -7.83 17.38 12.10
C ALA A 267 -7.86 18.77 11.44
N SER A 268 -7.97 18.83 10.11
CA SER A 268 -8.15 20.04 9.32
C SER A 268 -9.28 19.87 8.30
N ILE A 269 -10.04 20.94 8.04
CA ILE A 269 -11.15 20.94 7.08
C ILE A 269 -10.72 20.67 5.63
N THR A 270 -9.48 20.99 5.27
CA THR A 270 -8.89 20.70 3.96
C THR A 270 -8.15 19.38 3.94
N GLY A 271 -8.11 18.65 5.07
CA GLY A 271 -7.28 17.46 5.27
C GLY A 271 -7.41 16.43 4.14
N GLY A 272 -8.65 16.05 3.81
CA GLY A 272 -8.93 15.10 2.74
C GLY A 272 -8.65 15.59 1.30
N MET A 273 -8.39 16.89 1.10
CA MET A 273 -8.23 17.54 -0.21
C MET A 273 -6.76 17.72 -0.63
N GLN A 274 -5.81 17.25 0.16
CA GLN A 274 -4.40 17.31 -0.20
C GLN A 274 -3.92 16.01 -0.83
N ILE A 275 -2.85 16.11 -1.60
CA ILE A 275 -2.06 14.96 -2.06
C ILE A 275 -0.87 14.84 -1.09
N PRO A 276 -0.81 13.79 -0.24
CA PRO A 276 0.30 13.60 0.67
C PRO A 276 1.62 13.32 -0.06
N LEU A 277 2.75 13.38 0.65
CA LEU A 277 4.04 12.96 0.09
C LEU A 277 4.00 11.46 -0.25
N TYR A 278 4.62 11.08 -1.38
CA TYR A 278 4.68 9.70 -1.91
C TYR A 278 3.34 9.14 -2.42
N GLU A 279 2.34 10.01 -2.58
CA GLU A 279 0.98 9.67 -3.00
C GLU A 279 0.61 10.36 -4.32
N ASP A 280 -0.37 9.82 -5.03
CA ASP A 280 -0.76 10.30 -6.37
C ASP A 280 -2.15 10.96 -6.43
N ARG A 281 -2.88 10.98 -5.32
CA ARG A 281 -4.28 11.41 -5.27
C ARG A 281 -4.63 12.09 -3.96
N LEU A 282 -5.83 12.67 -3.94
CA LEU A 282 -6.40 13.25 -2.73
C LEU A 282 -6.51 12.20 -1.63
N LEU A 283 -6.06 12.55 -0.43
CA LEU A 283 -6.02 11.66 0.73
C LEU A 283 -7.36 10.95 0.98
N ASN A 284 -8.48 11.69 0.86
CA ASN A 284 -9.79 11.11 1.11
C ASN A 284 -10.18 9.98 0.13
N GLU A 285 -9.62 9.99 -1.09
CA GLU A 285 -9.84 8.87 -2.03
C GLU A 285 -9.07 7.63 -1.58
N THR A 286 -7.85 7.78 -1.06
CA THR A 286 -7.09 6.66 -0.45
C THR A 286 -7.81 6.12 0.78
N VAL A 287 -8.32 6.99 1.66
CA VAL A 287 -9.10 6.59 2.85
C VAL A 287 -10.33 5.76 2.46
N LYS A 288 -11.09 6.21 1.45
CA LYS A 288 -12.23 5.43 0.92
C LYS A 288 -11.79 4.06 0.42
N TYR A 289 -10.73 3.99 -0.39
CA TYR A 289 -10.26 2.73 -0.94
C TYR A 289 -9.84 1.75 0.16
N GLN A 290 -9.07 2.19 1.15
CA GLN A 290 -8.59 1.28 2.19
C GLN A 290 -9.70 0.81 3.13
N ILE A 291 -10.69 1.66 3.47
CA ILE A 291 -11.89 1.22 4.20
C ILE A 291 -12.68 0.19 3.38
N LEU A 292 -12.88 0.42 2.08
CA LEU A 292 -13.57 -0.54 1.22
C LEU A 292 -12.76 -1.84 1.04
N ALA A 293 -11.43 -1.74 1.00
CA ALA A 293 -10.53 -2.87 0.84
C ALA A 293 -10.63 -3.82 2.03
N THR A 294 -10.74 -3.34 3.28
CA THR A 294 -11.01 -4.18 4.46
C THR A 294 -12.43 -4.76 4.50
N GLY A 295 -13.30 -4.41 3.55
CA GLY A 295 -14.71 -4.82 3.53
C GLY A 295 -15.63 -3.92 4.36
N GLY A 296 -15.13 -2.76 4.82
CA GLY A 296 -15.92 -1.76 5.54
C GLY A 296 -16.77 -0.86 4.65
N ILE A 297 -17.46 0.08 5.27
CA ILE A 297 -18.21 1.16 4.61
C ILE A 297 -18.16 2.44 5.42
N ILE A 298 -18.26 3.58 4.74
CA ILE A 298 -18.31 4.90 5.37
C ILE A 298 -19.77 5.26 5.67
N VAL A 299 -20.02 5.80 6.86
CA VAL A 299 -21.31 6.32 7.30
C VAL A 299 -21.20 7.80 7.69
N SER A 300 -22.33 8.49 7.75
CA SER A 300 -22.39 9.95 7.93
C SER A 300 -22.54 10.40 9.39
N SER A 301 -22.69 9.48 10.35
CA SER A 301 -22.88 9.83 11.77
C SER A 301 -22.10 8.91 12.71
N ILE A 302 -21.67 9.47 13.85
CA ILE A 302 -21.01 8.73 14.94
C ILE A 302 -21.95 7.65 15.51
N GLN A 303 -23.26 7.92 15.54
CA GLN A 303 -24.27 7.01 16.05
C GLN A 303 -24.33 5.71 15.23
N GLU A 304 -24.30 5.82 13.90
CA GLU A 304 -24.31 4.68 12.97
C GLU A 304 -23.00 3.90 12.93
N ALA A 305 -21.88 4.55 13.25
CA ALA A 305 -20.55 3.98 13.09
C ALA A 305 -20.22 2.95 14.17
N ASP A 306 -19.49 1.90 13.79
CA ASP A 306 -18.83 0.99 14.73
C ASP A 306 -17.47 1.58 15.16
N LEU A 307 -16.79 2.24 14.22
CA LEU A 307 -15.45 2.79 14.36
C LEU A 307 -15.41 4.27 13.99
N LEU A 308 -14.69 5.05 14.78
CA LEU A 308 -14.34 6.44 14.49
C LEU A 308 -12.90 6.47 14.00
N LEU A 309 -12.71 6.74 12.71
CA LEU A 309 -11.41 6.97 12.10
C LEU A 309 -11.10 8.45 12.15
N LEU A 310 -10.21 8.82 13.07
CA LEU A 310 -9.70 10.17 13.19
C LEU A 310 -8.38 10.27 12.44
N ILE A 311 -8.28 11.20 11.50
CA ILE A 311 -7.12 11.35 10.61
C ILE A 311 -6.42 12.66 10.95
N ASN A 312 -5.25 12.56 11.59
CA ASN A 312 -4.40 13.72 11.81
C ASN A 312 -3.62 14.01 10.53
N VAL A 313 -3.76 15.22 10.01
CA VAL A 313 -3.19 15.65 8.73
C VAL A 313 -3.04 17.18 8.79
N PRO A 314 -1.97 17.79 8.21
CA PRO A 314 -1.90 19.24 8.08
C PRO A 314 -3.01 19.76 7.16
N SER A 315 -3.19 21.07 7.09
CA SER A 315 -4.14 21.67 6.13
C SER A 315 -3.61 21.67 4.68
N GLY A 316 -2.32 21.40 4.48
CA GLY A 316 -1.63 21.35 3.19
C GLY A 316 -0.11 21.21 3.38
N HIS A 317 0.64 21.10 2.28
CA HIS A 317 2.11 21.08 2.27
C HIS A 317 2.73 20.13 3.30
N MET A 318 2.32 18.87 3.28
CA MET A 318 2.85 17.83 4.16
C MET A 318 4.38 17.80 4.14
N LYS A 319 4.98 17.70 5.33
CA LYS A 319 6.42 17.64 5.57
C LYS A 319 6.86 16.25 6.02
N GLU A 320 8.17 16.03 5.99
CA GLU A 320 8.82 14.89 6.65
C GLU A 320 8.88 15.08 8.17
N ALA A 321 8.84 13.98 8.93
CA ALA A 321 8.80 13.99 10.39
C ALA A 321 10.08 14.49 11.07
N ASN A 322 11.19 14.57 10.36
CA ASN A 322 12.43 15.19 10.86
C ASN A 322 12.41 16.72 10.81
N HIS A 323 11.38 17.33 10.21
CA HIS A 323 11.17 18.79 10.11
C HIS A 323 9.98 19.29 10.98
N GLN A 324 9.59 18.52 12.01
CA GLN A 324 8.45 18.86 12.88
C GLN A 324 8.66 20.11 13.74
N ASP A 325 9.90 20.52 13.96
CA ASP A 325 10.28 21.69 14.74
C ASP A 325 10.06 23.02 14.00
N GLU A 326 9.85 22.97 12.69
CA GLU A 326 9.59 24.14 11.85
C GLU A 326 8.12 24.60 11.93
N ALA A 327 7.90 25.79 12.49
CA ALA A 327 6.57 26.41 12.53
C ALA A 327 5.95 26.56 11.13
N ALA A 328 4.67 26.23 11.01
CA ALA A 328 3.93 26.30 9.76
C ALA A 328 2.43 26.49 10.04
N LEU A 329 1.79 27.41 9.31
CA LEU A 329 0.36 27.71 9.50
C LEU A 329 -0.52 26.47 9.29
N GLU A 330 -0.10 25.57 8.40
CA GLU A 330 -0.79 24.33 8.06
C GLU A 330 -0.83 23.30 9.21
N TYR A 331 0.12 23.41 10.14
CA TYR A 331 0.22 22.54 11.31
C TYR A 331 -0.31 23.20 12.59
N ASP A 332 -0.36 24.53 12.60
CA ASP A 332 -0.86 25.35 13.70
C ASP A 332 -2.26 25.93 13.40
N ALA A 333 -2.34 27.14 12.86
CA ALA A 333 -3.58 27.92 12.78
C ALA A 333 -4.69 27.28 11.92
N PHE A 334 -4.34 26.42 10.96
CA PHE A 334 -5.30 25.77 10.04
C PHE A 334 -5.64 24.32 10.42
N ARG A 335 -5.28 23.91 11.64
CA ARG A 335 -5.55 22.58 12.19
C ARG A 335 -5.94 22.70 13.66
N ASN A 336 -6.90 21.91 14.14
CA ASN A 336 -7.35 21.97 15.54
C ASN A 336 -7.17 20.63 16.25
N LEU A 337 -5.97 20.40 16.79
CA LEU A 337 -5.67 19.17 17.54
C LEU A 337 -6.42 19.07 18.88
N ILE A 338 -6.83 20.20 19.47
CA ILE A 338 -7.57 20.20 20.73
C ILE A 338 -8.97 19.61 20.50
N GLU A 339 -9.70 20.12 19.51
CA GLU A 339 -11.01 19.58 19.12
C GLU A 339 -10.90 18.10 18.73
N TYR A 340 -9.88 17.76 17.94
CA TYR A 340 -9.62 16.39 17.52
C TYR A 340 -9.46 15.41 18.70
N VAL A 341 -8.69 15.78 19.73
CA VAL A 341 -8.46 14.94 20.92
C VAL A 341 -9.71 14.89 21.83
N GLU A 342 -10.46 15.98 21.95
CA GLU A 342 -11.73 15.98 22.67
C GLU A 342 -12.77 15.08 21.98
N LEU A 343 -12.83 15.09 20.64
CA LEU A 343 -13.69 14.18 19.88
C LEU A 343 -13.28 12.71 20.06
N ALA A 344 -11.98 12.43 20.15
CA ALA A 344 -11.47 11.09 20.44
C ALA A 344 -11.95 10.59 21.81
N ASP A 345 -11.84 11.40 22.87
CA ASP A 345 -12.36 11.02 24.20
C ASP A 345 -13.88 10.83 24.17
N TYR A 346 -14.61 11.74 23.51
CA TYR A 346 -16.06 11.62 23.35
C TYR A 346 -16.47 10.30 22.66
N GLY A 347 -15.79 9.93 21.57
CA GLY A 347 -16.01 8.66 20.88
C GLY A 347 -15.80 7.44 21.80
N ILE A 348 -14.73 7.46 22.60
CA ILE A 348 -14.45 6.41 23.59
C ILE A 348 -15.53 6.36 24.67
N GLN A 349 -16.00 7.52 25.17
CA GLN A 349 -17.08 7.59 26.17
C GLN A 349 -18.41 7.03 25.64
N LEU A 350 -18.66 7.15 24.33
CA LEU A 350 -19.79 6.51 23.65
C LEU A 350 -19.59 5.01 23.39
N GLY A 351 -18.46 4.42 23.80
CA GLY A 351 -18.13 3.02 23.60
C GLY A 351 -17.72 2.68 22.15
N LYS A 352 -17.41 3.67 21.33
CA LYS A 352 -16.95 3.45 19.95
C LYS A 352 -15.48 3.05 19.93
N LYS A 353 -15.07 2.33 18.89
CA LYS A 353 -13.65 2.04 18.62
C LYS A 353 -13.03 3.26 17.95
N VAL A 354 -12.09 3.92 18.63
CA VAL A 354 -11.42 5.11 18.10
C VAL A 354 -10.07 4.71 17.52
N ILE A 355 -9.90 5.00 16.24
CA ILE A 355 -8.70 4.75 15.44
C ILE A 355 -8.06 6.08 15.10
N ILE A 356 -6.75 6.19 15.28
CA ILE A 356 -5.98 7.37 14.91
C ILE A 356 -5.03 7.01 13.77
N ALA A 357 -5.26 7.59 12.61
CA ALA A 357 -4.30 7.61 11.51
C ALA A 357 -3.52 8.93 11.58
N ASP A 358 -2.28 8.87 12.03
CA ASP A 358 -1.40 10.02 12.16
C ASP A 358 -0.56 10.21 10.90
N VAL A 359 -1.15 10.89 9.92
CA VAL A 359 -0.56 11.17 8.61
C VAL A 359 -0.16 12.65 8.49
N ALA A 360 0.11 13.30 9.63
CA ALA A 360 0.50 14.70 9.61
C ALA A 360 1.89 14.90 9.01
N TYR A 361 2.78 13.92 9.20
CA TYR A 361 4.12 13.92 8.64
C TYR A 361 4.40 12.60 7.92
N ALA A 362 5.24 12.67 6.89
CA ALA A 362 5.81 11.47 6.30
C ALA A 362 6.91 10.94 7.22
N ASN A 363 7.10 9.62 7.22
CA ASN A 363 8.16 8.94 7.97
C ASN A 363 8.12 9.13 9.50
N GLY A 364 6.96 9.47 10.08
CA GLY A 364 6.77 9.51 11.53
C GLY A 364 5.49 10.19 12.00
N GLY A 365 5.12 9.95 13.25
CA GLY A 365 3.94 10.53 13.89
C GLY A 365 4.18 11.92 14.49
N ASP A 366 3.09 12.65 14.72
CA ASP A 366 3.07 14.01 15.25
C ASP A 366 3.26 14.04 16.77
N LEU A 367 4.40 14.60 17.21
CA LEU A 367 4.73 14.69 18.63
C LEU A 367 3.75 15.58 19.42
N ALA A 368 3.14 16.59 18.79
CA ALA A 368 2.15 17.44 19.43
C ALA A 368 0.84 16.66 19.69
N LEU A 369 0.41 15.83 18.75
CA LEU A 369 -0.74 14.94 18.95
C LEU A 369 -0.48 13.95 20.08
N LEU A 370 0.67 13.26 20.08
CA LEU A 370 1.02 12.31 21.13
C LEU A 370 1.06 12.96 22.52
N LYS A 371 1.57 14.19 22.62
CA LYS A 371 1.55 14.98 23.86
C LYS A 371 0.12 15.24 24.34
N LEU A 372 -0.80 15.65 23.46
CA LEU A 372 -2.19 15.93 23.82
C LEU A 372 -2.95 14.65 24.21
N LEU A 373 -2.77 13.56 23.47
CA LEU A 373 -3.33 12.24 23.82
C LEU A 373 -2.83 11.77 25.20
N LYS A 374 -1.55 12.01 25.52
CA LYS A 374 -0.99 11.73 26.84
C LYS A 374 -1.65 12.58 27.93
N GLN A 375 -1.79 13.88 27.71
CA GLN A 375 -2.41 14.80 28.67
C GLN A 375 -3.87 14.43 28.97
N LYS A 376 -4.62 13.99 27.94
CA LYS A 376 -6.01 13.52 28.08
C LYS A 376 -6.11 12.06 28.57
N GLY A 377 -5.00 11.34 28.69
CA GLY A 377 -4.97 9.95 29.14
C GLY A 377 -5.54 8.94 28.12
N LEU A 378 -5.44 9.23 26.82
CA LEU A 378 -6.05 8.42 25.76
C LEU A 378 -5.10 7.40 25.11
N LEU A 379 -3.79 7.53 25.30
CA LEU A 379 -2.77 6.72 24.59
C LEU A 379 -3.05 5.21 24.61
N MET A 380 -3.46 4.66 25.76
CA MET A 380 -3.75 3.24 25.92
C MET A 380 -5.25 2.91 25.87
N ARG A 381 -6.10 3.89 25.52
CA ARG A 381 -7.56 3.75 25.42
C ARG A 381 -8.06 3.73 23.98
N ILE A 382 -7.32 4.32 23.04
CA ILE A 382 -7.59 4.21 21.61
C ILE A 382 -7.41 2.76 21.15
N SER A 383 -8.16 2.36 20.12
CA SER A 383 -8.16 0.99 19.60
C SER A 383 -7.00 0.73 18.65
N ALA A 384 -6.58 1.75 17.90
CA ALA A 384 -5.44 1.67 17.00
C ALA A 384 -4.79 3.05 16.81
N TYR A 385 -3.47 3.05 16.60
CA TYR A 385 -2.68 4.23 16.22
C TYR A 385 -1.59 3.79 15.25
N ALA A 386 -1.39 4.54 14.18
CA ALA A 386 -0.22 4.43 13.32
C ALA A 386 0.21 5.83 12.88
N GLY A 387 1.51 6.02 12.68
CA GLY A 387 2.10 7.24 12.14
C GLY A 387 3.54 6.96 11.69
N TRP A 388 3.67 6.32 10.52
CA TRP A 388 4.95 5.84 10.00
C TRP A 388 4.97 5.80 8.47
N ASN A 389 6.16 5.94 7.88
CA ASN A 389 6.44 5.85 6.46
C ASN A 389 5.56 6.75 5.57
N THR A 390 4.51 6.21 4.93
CA THR A 390 3.60 6.97 4.06
C THR A 390 2.18 7.06 4.65
N SER A 391 1.34 7.94 4.08
CA SER A 391 -0.07 8.03 4.47
C SER A 391 -0.80 6.71 4.25
N SER A 392 -0.57 6.04 3.11
CA SER A 392 -1.17 4.74 2.83
C SER A 392 -0.73 3.66 3.81
N ASN A 393 0.57 3.58 4.11
CA ASN A 393 1.11 2.63 5.09
C ASN A 393 0.52 2.83 6.49
N THR A 394 0.39 4.08 6.91
CA THR A 394 -0.23 4.45 8.18
C THR A 394 -1.71 4.04 8.23
N LEU A 395 -2.49 4.45 7.22
CA LEU A 395 -3.92 4.17 7.15
C LEU A 395 -4.19 2.65 7.14
N GLY A 396 -3.48 1.88 6.33
CA GLY A 396 -3.71 0.43 6.24
C GLY A 396 -3.00 -0.37 7.33
N THR A 397 -2.32 0.29 8.26
CA THR A 397 -1.93 -0.32 9.54
C THR A 397 -3.06 -0.15 10.55
N CYS A 398 -3.57 1.07 10.74
CA CYS A 398 -4.54 1.34 11.80
C CYS A 398 -5.98 0.96 11.44
N ILE A 399 -6.38 1.03 10.16
CA ILE A 399 -7.74 0.65 9.72
C ILE A 399 -7.98 -0.85 9.90
N PRO A 400 -7.05 -1.76 9.55
CA PRO A 400 -7.22 -3.19 9.85
C PRO A 400 -7.18 -3.49 11.34
N GLN A 401 -6.34 -2.78 12.11
CA GLN A 401 -6.14 -3.04 13.55
C GLN A 401 -7.37 -2.69 14.40
N GLY A 402 -8.02 -1.56 14.11
CA GLY A 402 -9.19 -1.11 14.86
C GLY A 402 -10.44 -1.88 14.53
#